data_AF-A0A7V3RK15-F1
#
_entry.id   AF-A0A7V3RK15-F1
#
_cell.length_a   1.000
_cell.length_b   1.000
_cell.length_c   1.000
_cell.angle_alpha   90.00
_cell.angle_beta   90.00
_cell.angle_gamma   90.00
#
_symmetry.space_group_name_H-M   'P 1'
#
loop_
_entity.id
_entity.type
_entity.pdbx_description
1 polymer ?
#
loop_
_entity_poly.entity_id
_entity_poly.type
_entity_poly.pdbx_seq_one_letter_code
_entity_poly.pdbx_strand_id
1 'polypeptide(L)' 'MYSDDHEPPHIHAFYNEYEILINIKNLVIIRGYMPPKAIGMIMEWIEIHQEELLQNWKLAFNCKHTFKIEPLK' A
#
# COMPACT_ATOMS: atom_id res chain seq x y z
N MET A 1 8.92 -26.32 -3.91
CA MET A 1 9.62 -25.05 -4.20
C MET A 1 8.55 -23.98 -4.28
N TYR A 2 8.39 -23.19 -3.21
CA TYR A 2 7.35 -22.16 -3.13
C TYR A 2 7.85 -20.88 -3.81
N SER A 3 7.05 -20.32 -4.69
CA SER A 3 7.35 -19.08 -5.42
C SER A 3 7.05 -17.80 -4.60
N ASP A 4 6.96 -17.91 -3.27
CA ASP A 4 6.27 -16.93 -2.41
C ASP A 4 7.04 -16.60 -1.11
N ASP A 5 8.37 -16.74 -1.10
CA ASP A 5 9.18 -16.37 0.08
C ASP A 5 9.45 -14.85 0.16
N HIS A 6 8.85 -14.07 -0.73
CA HIS A 6 8.93 -12.62 -0.73
C HIS A 6 7.59 -12.03 -0.35
N GLU A 7 7.58 -11.13 0.63
CA GLU A 7 6.38 -10.37 0.98
C GLU A 7 5.84 -9.66 -0.28
N PRO A 8 4.55 -9.82 -0.60
CA PRO A 8 3.98 -9.17 -1.77
C PRO A 8 4.11 -7.65 -1.63
N PRO A 9 4.14 -6.90 -2.75
CA PRO A 9 4.15 -5.44 -2.70
C PRO A 9 2.98 -4.92 -1.88
N HIS A 10 3.30 -4.23 -0.79
CA HIS A 10 2.31 -3.76 0.16
C HIS A 10 2.64 -2.35 0.66
N ILE A 11 1.63 -1.68 1.21
CA ILE A 11 1.79 -0.45 1.98
C ILE A 11 1.15 -0.57 3.35
N HIS A 12 1.67 0.21 4.28
CA HIS A 12 1.02 0.48 5.56
C HIS A 12 0.20 1.77 5.45
N ALA A 13 -1.05 1.71 5.88
CA ALA A 13 -1.91 2.87 6.02
C ALA A 13 -2.31 3.06 7.49
N PHE A 14 -2.16 4.29 7.98
CA PHE A 14 -2.43 4.66 9.37
C PHE A 14 -3.55 5.69 9.43
N TYR A 15 -4.50 5.50 10.35
CA TYR A 15 -5.58 6.44 10.61
C TYR A 15 -5.93 6.42 12.10
N ASN A 16 -5.58 7.47 12.84
CA ASN A 16 -5.72 7.52 14.30
C ASN A 16 -5.05 6.32 15.00
N GLU A 17 -5.81 5.45 15.68
CA GLU A 17 -5.30 4.20 16.28
C GLU A 17 -5.31 3.00 15.34
N TYR A 18 -5.82 3.16 14.13
CA TYR A 18 -5.99 2.09 13.15
C TYR A 18 -4.77 1.97 12.24
N GLU A 19 -4.36 0.73 11.99
CA GLU A 19 -3.34 0.37 11.01
C GLU A 19 -3.86 -0.77 10.15
N ILE A 20 -3.63 -0.66 8.84
CA ILE A 20 -3.84 -1.74 7.88
C ILE A 20 -2.64 -1.91 6.96
N LEU A 21 -2.42 -3.16 6.56
CA LEU A 21 -1.47 -3.55 5.53
C LEU A 21 -2.25 -3.92 4.27
N ILE A 22 -1.98 -3.25 3.15
CA ILE A 22 -2.72 -3.45 1.89
C ILE A 22 -1.76 -3.92 0.81
N ASN A 23 -2.14 -4.97 0.09
CA ASN A 23 -1.45 -5.41 -1.11
C ASN A 23 -1.72 -4.43 -2.26
N ILE A 24 -0.66 -3.85 -2.82
CA ILE A 24 -0.74 -2.81 -3.85
C ILE A 24 -1.36 -3.37 -5.14
N LYS A 25 -1.09 -4.64 -5.49
CA LYS A 25 -1.49 -5.21 -6.78
C LYS A 25 -2.98 -5.54 -6.87
N ASN A 26 -3.57 -6.02 -5.79
CA ASN A 26 -4.95 -6.52 -5.79
C ASN A 26 -5.87 -5.79 -4.80
N LEU A 27 -5.38 -4.74 -4.13
CA LEU A 27 -6.13 -3.91 -3.19
C LEU A 27 -6.76 -4.70 -2.02
N VAL A 28 -6.15 -5.84 -1.67
CA VAL A 28 -6.61 -6.67 -0.54
C VAL A 28 -5.91 -6.25 0.74
N ILE A 29 -6.69 -6.09 1.82
CA ILE A 29 -6.15 -5.93 3.16
C ILE A 29 -5.53 -7.25 3.61
N ILE A 30 -4.21 -7.26 3.82
CA ILE A 30 -3.44 -8.40 4.28
C ILE A 30 -3.58 -8.56 5.81
N ARG A 31 -3.56 -7.44 6.54
CA ARG A 31 -3.61 -7.41 8.00
C ARG A 31 -4.20 -6.09 8.50
N GLY A 32 -4.75 -6.12 9.70
CA GLY A 32 -5.18 -4.94 10.43
C GLY A 32 -6.66 -4.65 10.29
N TYR A 33 -7.09 -3.52 10.84
CA TYR A 33 -8.47 -3.08 10.80
C TYR A 33 -8.51 -1.55 10.74
N MET A 34 -9.49 -1.01 10.01
CA MET A 34 -9.72 0.42 9.89
C MET A 34 -11.22 0.68 9.60
N PRO A 35 -11.77 1.85 9.98
CA PRO A 35 -13.17 2.17 9.68
C PRO A 35 -13.45 2.15 8.16
N PRO A 36 -14.62 1.66 7.72
CA PRO A 36 -14.95 1.49 6.29
C PRO A 36 -14.78 2.76 5.45
N LYS A 37 -15.09 3.93 6.03
CA LYS A 37 -14.92 5.21 5.34
C LYS A 37 -13.45 5.51 5.01
N ALA A 38 -12.55 5.26 5.96
CA ALA A 38 -11.12 5.47 5.75
C ALA A 38 -10.53 4.43 4.80
N ILE A 39 -11.01 3.18 4.86
CA ILE A 39 -10.69 2.14 3.85
C ILE A 39 -11.09 2.61 2.45
N GLY A 40 -12.31 3.15 2.27
CA GLY A 40 -12.75 3.66 0.97
C GLY A 40 -11.79 4.72 0.39
N MET A 41 -11.40 5.70 1.21
CA MET A 41 -10.48 6.77 0.79
C MET A 41 -9.10 6.24 0.41
N ILE A 42 -8.53 5.33 1.20
CA ILE A 42 -7.21 4.78 0.88
C ILE A 42 -7.25 3.87 -0.34
N MET A 43 -8.32 3.09 -0.54
CA MET A 43 -8.45 2.22 -1.71
C MET A 43 -8.54 3.03 -3.00
N GLU A 44 -9.33 4.11 -3.00
CA GLU A 44 -9.41 5.04 -4.14
C GLU A 44 -8.04 5.68 -4.43
N TRP A 45 -7.32 6.11 -3.39
CA TRP A 45 -5.99 6.66 -3.55
C TRP A 45 -4.99 5.64 -4.11
N ILE A 46 -4.99 4.39 -3.62
CA ILE A 46 -4.10 3.35 -4.14
C ILE A 46 -4.45 3.02 -5.60
N GLU A 47 -5.73 2.99 -5.96
CA GLU A 47 -6.16 2.72 -7.34
C GLU A 47 -5.63 3.77 -8.31
N ILE A 48 -5.72 5.05 -7.95
CA ILE A 48 -5.20 6.16 -8.78
C ILE A 48 -3.67 6.10 -8.90
N HIS A 49 -2.98 5.73 -7.82
CA HIS A 49 -1.52 5.81 -7.70
C HIS A 49 -0.82 4.45 -7.74
N GLN A 50 -1.48 3.41 -8.25
CA GLN A 50 -1.00 2.02 -8.13
C GLN A 50 0.40 1.82 -8.74
N GLU A 51 0.63 2.41 -9.91
CA GLU A 51 1.93 2.30 -10.60
C GLU A 51 3.04 3.01 -9.83
N GLU A 52 2.77 4.21 -9.30
CA GLU A 52 3.71 4.98 -8.50
C GLU A 52 4.06 4.26 -7.19
N LEU A 53 3.06 3.64 -6.55
CA LEU A 53 3.25 2.82 -5.36
C LEU A 53 4.11 1.58 -5.65
N LEU A 54 3.89 0.91 -6.78
CA LEU A 54 4.75 -0.22 -7.20
C LEU A 54 6.18 0.23 -7.49
N GLN A 55 6.38 1.42 -8.07
CA GLN A 55 7.71 1.99 -8.28
C GLN A 55 8.39 2.31 -6.94
N ASN A 56 7.69 2.97 -6.02
CA ASN A 56 8.20 3.27 -4.69
C ASN A 56 8.51 2.00 -3.90
N TRP A 57 7.68 0.96 -3.99
CA TRP A 57 7.96 -0.32 -3.36
C TRP A 57 9.25 -0.95 -3.90
N LYS A 58 9.45 -0.94 -5.23
CA LYS A 58 10.70 -1.41 -5.84
C LYS A 58 11.91 -0.58 -5.40
N LEU A 59 11.78 0.74 -5.30
CA LEU A 59 12.86 1.62 -4.82
C LEU A 59 13.21 1.30 -3.36
N ALA A 60 12.22 1.22 -2.49
CA ALA A 60 12.38 0.89 -1.09
C ALA A 60 13.03 -0.49 -0.88
N PHE A 61 12.58 -1.50 -1.62
CA PHE A 61 13.16 -2.86 -1.58
C PHE A 61 14.64 -2.87 -1.97
N ASN A 62 15.07 -1.94 -2.84
CA ASN A 62 16.47 -1.80 -3.25
C ASN A 62 17.25 -0.78 -2.41
N CYS A 63 16.74 -0.37 -1.24
CA CYS A 63 17.31 0.67 -0.37
C CYS A 63 17.56 2.01 -1.10
N LYS A 64 16.73 2.34 -2.08
CA LYS A 64 16.77 3.60 -2.83
C LYS A 64 15.77 4.60 -2.27
N HIS A 65 16.01 5.89 -2.56
CA HIS A 65 15.09 6.95 -2.21
C HIS A 65 13.77 6.82 -2.98
N THR A 66 12.65 6.85 -2.26
CA THR A 66 11.30 6.92 -2.82
C THR A 66 10.94 8.35 -3.19
N PHE A 67 9.91 8.55 -4.00
CA PHE A 67 9.39 9.89 -4.33
C PHE A 67 8.03 10.12 -3.67
N LYS A 68 7.64 11.40 -3.60
CA LYS A 68 6.34 11.81 -3.07
C LYS A 68 5.24 11.50 -4.08
N ILE A 69 4.16 10.89 -3.60
CA ILE A 69 2.92 10.68 -4.36
C ILE A 69 1.90 11.71 -3.88
N GLU A 70 1.15 12.29 -4.81
CA GLU A 70 0.16 13.32 -4.48
C GLU A 70 -1.04 12.73 -3.72
N PRO A 71 -1.64 13.47 -2.78
CA PRO A 71 -2.77 12.97 -2.00
C PRO A 71 -4.06 12.93 -2.83
N LEU A 72 -5.05 12.17 -2.35
CA LEU A 72 -6.41 12.17 -2.88
C LEU A 72 -7.01 13.59 -2.76
N LYS A 73 -7.66 14.07 -3.83
CA LYS A 73 -8.22 15.43 -3.94
C LYS A 73 -9.64 15.53 -3.42
#